data_AF-A0A0M4GEJ0-F1
#
_entry.id   AF-A0A0M4GEJ0-F1
#
_cell.length_a   1.000
_cell.length_b   1.000
_cell.length_c   1.000
_cell.angle_alpha   90.00
_cell.angle_beta   90.00
_cell.angle_gamma   90.00
#
_symmetry.space_group_name_H-M   'P 1'
#
loop_
_entity.id
_entity.type
_entity.pdbx_description
1 polymer ?
#
loop_
_entity_poly.entity_id
_entity_poly.type
_entity_poly.pdbx_seq_one_letter_code
_entity_poly.pdbx_strand_id
1 'polypeptide(L)'
;MILAVMWIVLSMLNDVSFLDATLIGIVLTLLAYFTGDMVVLPRMGNVAATVGDFVISFLVVWAGLAMLGYNEAAGEAFLASLIVAAGEWFYHKWLAKDGNLTTNPARNS
;
A
#
# COMPACT_ATOMS: atom_id res chain seq x y z
N MET A 1 -6.63 4.68 -0.80
CA MET A 1 -6.45 3.51 -1.68
C MET A 1 -6.53 2.20 -0.91
N ILE A 2 -5.75 2.03 0.16
CA ILE A 2 -5.64 0.79 0.96
C ILE A 2 -7.01 0.21 1.35
N LEU A 3 -7.90 0.99 1.97
CA LEU A 3 -9.24 0.51 2.39
C LEU A 3 -10.07 -0.07 1.23
N ALA A 4 -10.06 0.58 0.07
CA ALA A 4 -10.78 0.09 -1.10
C ALA A 4 -10.21 -1.24 -1.60
N VAL A 5 -8.89 -1.40 -1.58
CA VAL A 5 -8.23 -2.68 -1.93
C VAL A 5 -8.61 -3.77 -0.93
N MET A 6 -8.63 -3.47 0.37
CA MET A 6 -9.03 -4.44 1.39
C MET A 6 -10.48 -4.90 1.19
N TRP A 7 -11.41 -4.00 0.92
CA TRP A 7 -12.80 -4.37 0.68
C TRP A 7 -12.98 -5.21 -0.59
N ILE A 8 -12.31 -4.85 -1.68
CA ILE A 8 -12.41 -5.60 -2.92
C ILE A 8 -11.75 -6.97 -2.75
N VAL A 9 -10.49 -7.01 -2.30
CA VAL A 9 -9.73 -8.26 -2.26
C VAL A 9 -10.17 -9.15 -1.12
N LEU A 10 -10.31 -8.64 0.10
CA LEU A 10 -10.63 -9.49 1.24
C LEU A 10 -12.14 -9.78 1.29
N SER A 11 -12.98 -8.75 1.22
CA SER A 11 -14.43 -8.96 1.39
C SER A 11 -15.15 -9.47 0.14
N MET A 12 -14.85 -8.96 -1.07
CA MET A 12 -15.57 -9.42 -2.26
C MET A 12 -15.01 -10.71 -2.84
N LEU A 13 -13.68 -10.90 -2.84
CA LEU A 13 -13.05 -12.05 -3.48
C LEU A 13 -12.82 -13.24 -2.54
N ASN A 14 -12.70 -13.00 -1.22
CA ASN A 14 -12.24 -14.02 -0.27
C ASN A 14 -13.16 -14.21 0.95
N ASP A 15 -14.40 -13.68 0.88
CA ASP A 15 -15.44 -13.86 1.91
C ASP A 15 -15.03 -13.45 3.34
N VAL A 16 -14.02 -12.57 3.45
CA VAL A 16 -13.62 -11.97 4.72
C VAL A 16 -14.67 -10.96 5.14
N SER A 17 -15.06 -10.98 6.41
CA SER A 17 -16.12 -10.08 6.88
C SER A 17 -15.75 -8.62 6.61
N PHE A 18 -16.74 -7.80 6.26
CA PHE A 18 -16.50 -6.38 5.95
C PHE A 18 -15.83 -5.64 7.13
N LEU A 19 -16.18 -6.02 8.36
CA LEU A 19 -15.62 -5.43 9.57
C LEU A 19 -14.15 -5.83 9.74
N ASP A 20 -13.81 -7.10 9.51
CA ASP A 20 -12.44 -7.60 9.60
C ASP A 20 -11.53 -6.98 8.54
N ALA A 21 -12.00 -6.91 7.29
CA ALA A 21 -11.29 -6.23 6.21
C ALA A 21 -11.07 -4.74 6.52
N THR A 22 -12.06 -4.09 7.15
CA THR A 22 -11.95 -2.69 7.58
C THR A 22 -10.93 -2.52 8.71
N LEU A 23 -10.93 -3.42 9.71
CA LEU A 23 -9.95 -3.38 10.80
C LEU A 23 -8.52 -3.53 10.28
N ILE A 24 -8.28 -4.53 9.42
CA ILE A 24 -6.98 -4.74 8.78
C ILE A 24 -6.58 -3.50 7.96
N GLY A 25 -7.51 -2.96 7.18
CA GLY A 25 -7.25 -1.78 6.36
C GLY A 25 -6.95 -0.52 7.17
N ILE A 26 -7.58 -0.32 8.33
CA ILE A 26 -7.27 0.77 9.25
C ILE A 26 -5.86 0.61 9.81
N VAL A 27 -5.51 -0.58 10.30
CA VAL A 27 -4.16 -0.87 10.82
C VAL A 27 -3.11 -0.63 9.74
N LEU A 28 -3.33 -1.14 8.53
CA LEU A 28 -2.39 -0.94 7.42
C LEU A 28 -2.30 0.52 7.00
N THR A 29 -3.40 1.28 7.01
CA THR A 29 -3.39 2.72 6.69
C THR A 29 -2.59 3.51 7.74
N LEU A 30 -2.74 3.19 9.03
CA LEU A 30 -1.95 3.80 10.10
C LEU A 30 -0.47 3.48 9.92
N LEU A 31 -0.13 2.21 9.67
CA LEU A 31 1.26 1.80 9.44
C LEU A 31 1.85 2.45 8.19
N ALA A 32 1.10 2.54 7.09
CA ALA A 32 1.53 3.23 5.89
C ALA A 32 1.72 4.74 6.13
N TYR A 33 0.90 5.36 6.98
CA TYR A 33 1.11 6.76 7.37
C TYR A 33 2.42 6.94 8.13
N PHE A 34 2.69 6.10 9.14
CA PHE A 34 3.93 6.20 9.92
C PHE A 34 5.18 5.78 9.13
N THR A 35 5.07 4.71 8.34
CA THR A 35 6.19 4.17 7.56
C THR A 35 6.46 5.00 6.32
N GLY A 36 5.41 5.45 5.64
CA GLY A 36 5.49 6.28 4.43
C GLY A 36 6.15 7.64 4.70
N ASP A 37 5.82 8.29 5.83
CA ASP A 37 6.44 9.58 6.20
C ASP A 37 7.88 9.43 6.74
N MET A 38 8.24 8.29 7.34
CA MET A 38 9.56 8.12 7.99
C MET A 38 10.60 7.34 7.14
N VAL A 39 10.18 6.49 6.20
CA VAL A 39 11.07 5.60 5.43
C VAL A 39 11.30 6.08 3.99
N VAL A 40 10.44 6.96 3.46
CA VAL A 40 10.73 7.68 2.20
C VAL A 40 11.66 8.87 2.47
N LEU A 41 12.76 8.59 3.17
CA LEU A 41 13.96 9.38 3.07
C LEU A 41 14.26 9.51 1.56
N PRO A 42 14.44 10.73 1.03
CA PRO A 42 14.48 11.06 -0.41
C PRO A 42 15.72 10.51 -1.17
N ARG A 43 16.26 9.36 -0.75
CA ARG A 43 17.55 8.81 -1.19
C ARG A 43 17.53 7.32 -1.56
N MET A 44 16.46 6.57 -1.30
CA MET A 44 16.33 5.18 -1.75
C MET A 44 15.43 5.14 -2.98
N GLY A 45 15.97 4.80 -4.15
CA GLY A 45 15.25 4.87 -5.42
C GLY A 45 13.90 4.15 -5.40
N ASN A 46 12.94 4.62 -6.20
CA ASN A 46 11.53 4.24 -6.22
C ASN A 46 11.23 2.73 -6.09
N VAL A 47 12.12 1.86 -6.57
CA VAL A 47 11.95 0.39 -6.49
C VAL A 47 12.11 -0.14 -5.06
N ALA A 48 13.07 0.37 -4.29
CA ALA A 48 13.34 -0.11 -2.94
C ALA A 48 12.20 0.25 -1.97
N ALA A 49 11.60 1.43 -2.14
CA ALA A 49 10.42 1.86 -1.39
C ALA A 49 9.24 0.91 -1.64
N THR A 50 8.88 0.69 -2.90
CA THR A 50 7.77 -0.20 -3.27
C THR A 50 7.94 -1.64 -2.78
N VAL A 51 9.16 -2.18 -2.77
CA VAL A 51 9.42 -3.51 -2.22
C VAL A 51 9.24 -3.54 -0.69
N GLY A 52 9.68 -2.50 0.01
CA GLY A 52 9.45 -2.35 1.44
C GLY A 52 7.96 -2.28 1.78
N ASP A 53 7.22 -1.46 1.06
CA ASP A 53 5.77 -1.30 1.24
C ASP A 53 5.01 -2.60 0.95
N PHE A 54 5.43 -3.34 -0.08
CA PHE A 54 4.90 -4.67 -0.38
C PHE A 54 5.09 -5.65 0.79
N VAL A 55 6.32 -5.75 1.32
CA VAL A 55 6.62 -6.70 2.40
C VAL A 55 5.86 -6.33 3.68
N ILE A 56 5.81 -5.06 4.04
CA ILE A 56 5.10 -4.59 5.24
C ILE A 56 3.59 -4.84 5.09
N SER A 57 3.01 -4.45 3.95
CA SER A 57 1.58 -4.68 3.71
C SER A 57 1.22 -6.17 3.70
N PHE A 58 2.07 -7.03 3.11
CA PHE A 58 1.87 -8.48 3.12
C PHE A 58 1.85 -9.03 4.56
N LEU A 59 2.86 -8.71 5.35
CA LEU A 59 2.98 -9.21 6.72
C LEU A 59 1.82 -8.74 7.60
N VAL A 60 1.40 -7.48 7.47
CA VAL A 60 0.30 -6.92 8.25
C VAL A 60 -1.02 -7.57 7.88
N VAL A 61 -1.31 -7.72 6.58
CA VAL A 61 -2.57 -8.32 6.12
C VAL A 61 -2.61 -9.81 6.48
N TRP A 62 -1.52 -10.54 6.24
CA TRP A 62 -1.44 -11.96 6.55
C TRP A 62 -1.55 -12.22 8.06
N ALA A 63 -0.78 -11.49 8.89
CA ALA A 63 -0.86 -11.63 10.33
C ALA A 63 -2.24 -11.21 10.87
N GLY A 64 -2.82 -10.13 10.34
CA GLY A 64 -4.16 -9.68 10.71
C GLY A 64 -5.22 -10.73 10.41
N LEU A 65 -5.19 -11.34 9.22
CA LEU A 65 -6.09 -12.42 8.83
C LEU A 65 -5.91 -13.65 9.72
N ALA A 66 -4.66 -14.07 9.98
CA ALA A 66 -4.37 -15.20 10.86
C ALA A 66 -4.90 -14.96 12.30
N MET A 67 -4.73 -13.75 12.84
CA MET A 67 -5.23 -13.38 14.18
C MET A 67 -6.77 -13.39 14.26
N LEU A 68 -7.45 -13.12 13.16
CA LEU A 68 -8.91 -13.13 13.06
C LEU A 68 -9.47 -14.53 12.71
N GLY A 69 -8.62 -15.54 12.60
CA GLY A 69 -9.00 -16.94 12.38
C GLY A 69 -8.95 -17.40 10.92
N TYR A 70 -8.51 -16.55 9.99
CA TYR A 70 -8.33 -16.88 8.58
C TYR A 70 -6.94 -17.50 8.35
N ASN A 71 -6.79 -18.77 8.73
CA ASN A 71 -5.48 -19.45 8.78
C ASN A 71 -4.88 -19.82 7.41
N GLU A 72 -5.69 -19.87 6.35
CA GLU A 72 -5.24 -20.20 4.98
C GLU A 72 -5.16 -18.96 4.08
N ALA A 73 -5.11 -17.75 4.68
CA ALA A 73 -5.29 -16.51 3.93
C ALA A 73 -4.01 -15.89 3.33
N ALA A 74 -2.99 -16.71 3.08
CA ALA A 74 -1.69 -16.22 2.60
C ALA A 74 -1.74 -15.75 1.13
N GLY A 75 -2.56 -16.38 0.29
CA GLY A 75 -2.71 -15.99 -1.12
C GLY A 75 -3.47 -14.67 -1.28
N GLU A 76 -4.44 -14.45 -0.42
CA GLU A 76 -5.29 -13.29 -0.28
C GLU A 76 -4.48 -12.10 0.19
N ALA A 77 -3.68 -12.31 1.24
CA ALA A 77 -2.74 -11.32 1.72
C ALA A 77 -1.70 -10.94 0.67
N PHE A 78 -1.19 -11.92 -0.10
CA PHE A 78 -0.25 -11.68 -1.20
C PHE A 78 -0.89 -10.84 -2.31
N LEU A 79 -2.10 -11.18 -2.75
CA LEU A 79 -2.80 -10.43 -3.79
C LEU A 79 -3.14 -9.00 -3.32
N ALA A 80 -3.62 -8.85 -2.08
CA ALA A 80 -3.97 -7.54 -1.52
C ALA A 80 -2.74 -6.63 -1.41
N SER A 81 -1.65 -7.14 -0.83
CA SER A 81 -0.38 -6.40 -0.70
C SER A 81 0.24 -6.04 -2.04
N LEU A 82 0.16 -6.93 -3.04
CA LEU A 82 0.66 -6.66 -4.39
C LEU A 82 -0.08 -5.48 -5.03
N ILE A 83 -1.41 -5.43 -4.90
CA ILE A 83 -2.23 -4.34 -5.44
C ILE A 83 -1.96 -3.03 -4.69
N VAL A 84 -1.78 -3.08 -3.37
CA VAL A 84 -1.41 -1.90 -2.56
C VAL A 84 -0.06 -1.33 -3.03
N ALA A 85 0.98 -2.17 -3.09
CA ALA A 85 2.31 -1.74 -3.50
C ALA A 85 2.34 -1.18 -4.94
N ALA A 86 1.61 -1.81 -5.87
CA ALA A 86 1.50 -1.33 -7.24
C ALA A 86 0.84 0.06 -7.32
N GLY A 87 -0.19 0.28 -6.50
CA GLY A 87 -0.88 1.57 -6.43
C GLY A 87 -0.03 2.67 -5.80
N GLU A 88 0.77 2.35 -4.78
CA GLU A 88 1.72 3.28 -4.17
C GLU A 88 2.84 3.66 -5.14
N TRP A 89 3.37 2.67 -5.88
CA TRP A 89 4.33 2.94 -6.95
C TRP A 89 3.77 3.90 -8.01
N PHE A 90 2.51 3.71 -8.42
CA PHE A 90 1.85 4.62 -9.37
C PHE A 90 1.71 6.03 -8.78
N TYR A 91 1.34 6.13 -7.51
CA TYR A 91 1.24 7.40 -6.79
C TYR A 91 2.58 8.13 -6.73
N HIS A 92 3.68 7.44 -6.37
CA HIS A 92 5.03 8.01 -6.39
C HIS A 92 5.45 8.50 -7.77
N LYS A 93 5.16 7.73 -8.82
CA LYS A 93 5.50 8.10 -10.21
C LYS A 93 4.70 9.31 -10.68
N TRP A 94 3.42 9.39 -10.32
CA TRP A 94 2.57 10.54 -10.65
C TRP A 94 3.04 11.80 -9.92
N LEU A 95 3.29 11.71 -8.61
CA LEU A 95 3.78 12.84 -7.80
C LEU A 95 5.15 13.36 -8.27
N ALA A 96 6.07 12.47 -8.63
CA ALA A 96 7.36 12.84 -9.20
C ALA A 96 7.24 13.56 -10.56
N LYS A 97 6.20 13.24 -11.33
CA LYS A 97 5.94 13.89 -12.63
C LYS A 97 5.45 15.32 -12.44
N ASP A 98 4.57 15.55 -11.47
CA ASP A 98 3.98 16.87 -11.23
C ASP A 98 4.95 17.82 -10.50
N GLY A 99 5.85 17.30 -9.67
CA GLY A 99 6.94 18.08 -9.07
C GLY A 99 7.86 18.74 -10.11
N ASN A 100 8.18 18.01 -11.20
CA ASN A 100 9.03 18.51 -12.29
C ASN A 100 8.37 19.58 -13.19
N LEU A 101 7.06 19.79 -13.10
CA LEU A 101 6.37 20.84 -13.87
C LEU A 101 6.52 22.23 -13.22
N THR A 102 6.92 22.30 -11.94
CA THR A 102 7.09 23.56 -11.21
C THR A 102 8.52 24.14 -11.30
N THR A 103 9.48 23.38 -11.81
CA THR A 103 10.90 23.79 -11.89
C THR A 103 11.40 24.01 -13.32
N ASN A 104 10.54 24.41 -14.27
CA ASN A 104 10.97 24.82 -15.60
C ASN A 104 11.04 26.36 -15.73
N PRO A 105 12.18 27.01 -15.40
CA PRO A 105 12.40 28.41 -15.71
C PRO A 105 12.69 28.67 -17.19
N ALA A 106 12.72 27.67 -18.08
CA ALA A 106 13.21 27.84 -19.46
C ALA A 106 12.09 28.11 -20.50
N ARG A 107 11.10 28.95 -20.18
CA ARG A 107 10.11 29.45 -21.15
C ARG A 107 10.03 30.99 -21.23
N ASN A 108 11.08 31.69 -20.81
CA ASN A 108 11.25 33.13 -20.98
C ASN A 108 12.65 33.48 -21.53
N SER A 109 12.90 33.10 -22.78
CA SER A 109 13.96 33.71 -23.60
C SER A 109 13.53 33.74 -25.05
#